data_AF-A0A2R6J0V0-F1
#
_entry.id   AF-A0A2R6J0V0-F1
#
_cell.length_a   1.000
_cell.length_b   1.000
_cell.length_c   1.000
_cell.angle_alpha   90.00
_cell.angle_beta   90.00
_cell.angle_gamma   90.00
#
_symmetry.space_group_name_H-M   'P 1'
#
loop_
_entity.id
_entity.type
_entity.pdbx_description
1 polymer ?
#
loop_
_entity_poly.entity_id
_entity_poly.type
_entity_poly.pdbx_seq_one_letter_code
_entity_poly.pdbx_strand_id
1 'polypeptide(L)'
;MCVFTAGPYGTCKVTDDTRRIVGALEDAGEPQSRRELADRVDLGEEAFGTALDRLRGPQVVRYVPEHGAFRLTYWPEQQDCAVCSDEFVGEEYDELELREQATNTGSTVSGTLHTECALDFLDELSLEGPD
;
A
#
# COMPACT_ATOMS: atom_id res chain seq x y z
N MET A 1 20.11 -19.76 -13.49
CA MET A 1 20.59 -20.81 -12.56
C MET A 1 20.94 -20.15 -11.24
N CYS A 2 20.13 -20.33 -10.20
CA CYS A 2 20.46 -19.87 -8.85
C CYS A 2 21.43 -20.88 -8.22
N VAL A 3 22.60 -20.42 -7.80
CA VAL A 3 23.52 -21.27 -7.04
C VAL A 3 23.14 -21.13 -5.58
N PHE A 4 22.37 -22.10 -5.07
CA PHE A 4 22.17 -22.31 -3.65
C PHE A 4 23.44 -22.96 -3.09
N THR A 5 24.47 -22.17 -2.76
CA THR A 5 25.57 -22.70 -1.96
C THR A 5 25.13 -22.78 -0.51
N ALA A 6 24.98 -24.01 -0.03
CA ALA A 6 24.75 -24.35 1.37
C ALA A 6 25.83 -23.72 2.25
N GLY A 7 25.46 -22.66 2.96
CA GLY A 7 26.20 -22.03 4.04
C GLY A 7 25.19 -21.39 5.00
N PRO A 8 25.46 -21.35 6.33
CA PRO A 8 24.41 -21.17 7.34
C PRO A 8 23.75 -19.79 7.38
N TYR A 9 24.20 -18.83 6.58
CA TYR A 9 23.54 -17.55 6.38
C TYR A 9 23.68 -17.15 4.91
N GLY A 10 22.75 -17.64 4.08
CA GLY A 10 22.62 -17.21 2.70
C GLY A 10 22.26 -15.73 2.66
N THR A 11 23.25 -14.86 2.46
CA THR A 11 22.99 -13.46 2.16
C THR A 11 22.37 -13.41 0.76
N CYS A 12 21.06 -13.18 0.68
CA CYS A 12 20.43 -12.82 -0.59
C CYS A 12 21.06 -11.49 -1.04
N LYS A 13 22.10 -11.55 -1.88
CA LYS A 13 22.64 -10.36 -2.50
C LYS A 13 21.59 -9.82 -3.46
N VAL A 14 20.85 -8.82 -2.99
CA VAL A 14 20.07 -7.91 -3.84
C VAL A 14 21.04 -7.42 -4.93
N THR A 15 20.79 -7.83 -6.17
CA THR A 15 21.56 -7.39 -7.33
C THR A 15 21.38 -5.89 -7.53
N ASP A 16 22.35 -5.21 -8.15
CA ASP A 16 22.23 -3.77 -8.41
C ASP A 16 20.96 -3.43 -9.21
N ASP A 17 20.55 -4.28 -10.14
CA ASP A 17 19.30 -4.14 -10.90
C ASP A 17 18.05 -4.15 -10.01
N THR A 18 18.00 -5.04 -9.01
CA THR A 18 16.89 -5.08 -8.06
C THR A 18 16.88 -3.87 -7.13
N ARG A 19 18.05 -3.31 -6.77
CA ARG A 19 18.11 -2.06 -5.99
C ARG A 19 17.60 -0.88 -6.81
N ARG A 20 17.91 -0.82 -8.11
CA ARG A 20 17.42 0.25 -8.98
C ARG A 20 15.89 0.27 -9.06
N ILE A 21 15.24 -0.88 -9.18
CA ILE A 21 13.77 -0.95 -9.19
C ILE A 21 13.18 -0.51 -7.85
N VAL A 22 13.75 -0.97 -6.72
CA VAL A 22 13.29 -0.55 -5.39
C VAL A 22 13.49 0.96 -5.21
N GLY A 23 14.68 1.49 -5.50
CA GLY A 23 14.97 2.91 -5.41
C GLY A 23 14.07 3.76 -6.32
N ALA A 24 13.77 3.30 -7.55
CA ALA A 24 12.87 4.01 -8.44
C ALA A 24 11.42 4.06 -7.92
N LEU A 25 10.98 3.04 -7.18
CA LEU A 25 9.70 3.06 -6.46
C LEU A 25 9.77 4.01 -5.27
N GLU A 26 10.81 3.92 -4.43
CA GLU A 26 11.01 4.81 -3.28
C GLU A 26 11.04 6.29 -3.69
N ASP A 27 11.78 6.61 -4.75
CA ASP A 27 11.90 7.96 -5.30
C ASP A 27 10.58 8.46 -5.92
N ALA A 28 9.72 7.55 -6.42
CA ALA A 28 8.41 7.91 -6.91
C ALA A 28 7.43 8.21 -5.77
N GLY A 29 7.53 7.47 -4.66
CA GLY A 29 6.62 7.60 -3.51
C GLY A 29 5.18 7.14 -3.79
N GLU A 30 4.89 6.63 -4.99
CA GLU A 30 3.57 6.19 -5.43
C GLU A 30 3.69 4.92 -6.30
N PRO A 31 2.62 4.12 -6.47
CA PRO A 31 2.64 2.97 -7.37
C PRO A 31 3.04 3.37 -8.80
N GLN A 32 3.88 2.57 -9.45
CA GLN A 32 4.35 2.86 -10.81
C GLN A 32 4.01 1.72 -11.76
N SER A 33 3.54 2.04 -12.96
CA SER A 33 3.32 1.06 -14.01
C SER A 33 4.64 0.41 -14.45
N ARG A 34 4.53 -0.75 -15.14
CA ARG A 34 5.69 -1.44 -15.71
C ARG A 34 6.53 -0.51 -16.59
N ARG A 35 5.86 0.30 -17.41
CA ARG A 35 6.49 1.19 -18.39
C ARG A 35 7.25 2.31 -17.68
N GLU A 36 6.62 2.97 -16.72
CA GLU A 36 7.24 4.06 -15.95
C GLU A 36 8.46 3.57 -15.18
N LEU A 37 8.39 2.39 -14.57
CA LEU A 37 9.55 1.79 -13.91
C LEU A 37 10.67 1.49 -14.88
N ALA A 38 10.36 0.89 -16.03
CA ALA A 38 11.36 0.58 -17.05
C ALA A 38 12.07 1.85 -17.57
N ASP A 39 11.30 2.92 -17.79
CA ASP A 39 11.82 4.22 -18.24
C ASP A 39 12.74 4.87 -17.19
N ARG A 40 12.51 4.64 -15.89
CA ARG A 40 13.32 5.21 -14.79
C ARG A 40 14.62 4.46 -14.53
N VAL A 41 14.63 3.12 -14.61
CA VAL A 41 15.76 2.31 -14.10
C VAL A 41 16.88 2.08 -15.11
N ASP A 42 16.70 2.54 -16.37
CA ASP A 42 17.65 2.38 -17.48
C ASP A 42 18.24 0.96 -17.53
N LEU A 43 17.34 -0.03 -17.58
CA LEU A 43 17.66 -1.44 -17.70
C LEU A 43 17.11 -1.97 -19.03
N GLY A 44 17.86 -2.87 -19.67
CA GLY A 44 17.33 -3.64 -20.80
C GLY A 44 16.14 -4.51 -20.37
N GLU A 45 15.20 -4.75 -21.30
CA GLU A 45 13.92 -5.42 -21.02
C GLU A 45 14.06 -6.77 -20.27
N GLU A 46 15.03 -7.60 -20.69
CA GLU A 46 15.29 -8.90 -20.08
C GLU A 46 15.82 -8.78 -18.64
N ALA A 47 16.74 -7.83 -18.41
CA ALA A 47 17.29 -7.55 -17.08
C ALA A 47 16.22 -6.97 -16.16
N PHE A 48 15.41 -6.04 -16.66
CA PHE A 48 14.27 -5.48 -15.94
C PHE A 48 13.27 -6.56 -15.53
N GLY A 49 12.85 -7.42 -16.46
CA GLY A 49 11.92 -8.52 -16.18
C GLY A 49 12.47 -9.47 -15.11
N THR A 50 13.73 -9.88 -15.25
CA THR A 50 14.40 -10.77 -14.30
C THR A 50 14.50 -10.15 -12.91
N ALA A 51 14.84 -8.85 -12.82
CA ALA A 51 14.93 -8.15 -11.54
C ALA A 51 13.55 -7.98 -10.89
N LEU A 52 12.53 -7.63 -11.67
CA LEU A 52 11.16 -7.50 -11.17
C LEU A 52 10.61 -8.83 -10.64
N ASP A 53 10.81 -9.93 -11.36
CA ASP A 53 10.37 -11.27 -10.91
C ASP A 53 11.10 -11.71 -9.62
N ARG A 54 12.39 -11.36 -9.50
CA ARG A 54 13.15 -11.59 -8.27
C ARG A 54 12.63 -10.79 -7.09
N LEU A 55 12.08 -9.60 -7.29
CA LEU A 55 11.48 -8.78 -6.22
C LEU A 55 10.08 -9.27 -5.83
N ARG A 56 9.33 -9.84 -6.78
CA ARG A 56 7.99 -10.40 -6.53
C ARG A 56 8.03 -11.69 -5.72
N GLY A 57 9.01 -12.56 -5.94
CA GLY A 57 9.18 -13.81 -5.17
C GLY A 57 9.18 -13.64 -3.64
N PRO A 58 10.07 -12.81 -3.07
CA PRO A 58 10.09 -12.49 -1.64
C PRO A 58 9.02 -11.47 -1.23
N GLN A 59 8.12 -11.06 -2.13
CA GLN A 59 7.10 -10.03 -1.88
C GLN A 59 7.68 -8.68 -1.45
N VAL A 60 8.82 -8.25 -2.00
CA VAL A 60 9.33 -6.88 -1.79
C VAL A 60 8.49 -5.87 -2.59
N VAL A 61 8.14 -6.26 -3.82
CA VAL A 61 7.27 -5.50 -4.70
C VAL A 61 6.01 -6.32 -4.98
N ARG A 62 4.83 -5.69 -4.83
CA ARG A 62 3.53 -6.27 -5.17
C ARG A 62 2.89 -5.54 -6.34
N TYR A 63 2.11 -6.26 -7.12
CA TYR A 63 1.30 -5.69 -8.20
C TYR A 63 -0.07 -5.34 -7.65
N VAL A 64 -0.54 -4.12 -7.90
CA VAL A 64 -1.86 -3.63 -7.52
C VAL A 64 -2.76 -3.65 -8.76
N PRO A 65 -3.71 -4.60 -8.85
CA PRO A 65 -4.52 -4.77 -10.04
C PRO A 65 -5.36 -3.54 -10.40
N GLU A 66 -5.86 -2.81 -9.40
CA GLU A 66 -6.73 -1.64 -9.55
C GLU A 66 -6.03 -0.50 -10.31
N HIS A 67 -4.73 -0.30 -10.07
CA HIS A 67 -3.94 0.75 -10.70
C HIS A 67 -3.07 0.24 -11.86
N GLY A 68 -3.05 -1.07 -12.12
CA GLY A 68 -2.15 -1.66 -13.11
C GLY A 68 -0.66 -1.42 -12.81
N ALA A 69 -0.31 -1.26 -11.53
CA ALA A 69 0.97 -0.71 -11.09
C ALA A 69 1.68 -1.60 -10.06
N PHE A 70 2.97 -1.37 -9.88
CA PHE A 70 3.81 -2.01 -8.88
C PHE A 70 4.07 -1.04 -7.73
N ARG A 71 4.07 -1.57 -6.50
CA ARG A 71 4.39 -0.81 -5.28
C ARG A 71 5.24 -1.63 -4.33
N LEU A 72 5.88 -0.94 -3.39
CA LEU A 72 6.58 -1.61 -2.30
C LEU A 72 5.57 -2.17 -1.30
N THR A 73 5.84 -3.39 -0.83
CA THR A 73 4.94 -4.11 0.08
C THR A 73 4.88 -3.45 1.46
N TYR A 74 5.96 -2.78 1.90
CA TYR A 74 6.02 -2.08 3.19
C TYR A 74 5.42 -0.66 3.17
N TRP A 75 4.94 -0.18 2.02
CA TRP A 75 4.22 1.10 1.99
C TRP A 75 2.82 0.96 2.63
N PRO A 76 2.33 1.98 3.37
CA PRO A 76 0.99 1.95 3.96
C PRO A 76 -0.07 1.79 2.88
N GLU A 77 -1.10 0.99 3.13
CA GLU A 77 -2.21 0.87 2.18
C GLU A 77 -2.86 2.24 1.98
N GLN A 78 -3.12 2.58 0.72
CA GLN A 78 -3.82 3.81 0.39
C GLN A 78 -5.29 3.54 0.70
N GLN A 79 -5.92 4.44 1.46
CA GLN A 79 -7.28 4.28 1.93
C GLN A 79 -8.08 5.52 1.56
N ASP A 80 -9.36 5.34 1.27
CA ASP A 80 -10.30 6.43 1.06
C ASP A 80 -10.93 6.82 2.40
N CYS A 81 -10.93 8.12 2.71
CA CYS A 81 -11.64 8.62 3.88
C CYS A 81 -13.15 8.45 3.67
N ALA A 82 -13.82 7.69 4.54
CA ALA A 82 -15.27 7.44 4.43
C ALA A 82 -16.15 8.69 4.57
N VAL A 83 -15.60 9.81 5.06
CA VAL A 83 -16.30 11.10 5.21
C VAL A 83 -16.05 12.03 4.02
N CYS A 84 -14.80 12.35 3.72
CA CYS A 84 -14.48 13.33 2.66
C CYS A 84 -14.20 12.69 1.29
N SER A 85 -14.05 11.36 1.22
CA SER A 85 -13.69 10.60 0.00
C SER A 85 -12.31 10.95 -0.58
N ASP A 86 -11.47 11.67 0.15
CA ASP A 86 -10.08 11.90 -0.26
C ASP A 86 -9.20 10.70 0.12
N GLU A 87 -8.20 10.42 -0.72
CA GLU A 87 -7.21 9.37 -0.51
C GLU A 87 -6.14 9.81 0.49
N PHE A 88 -5.78 8.93 1.41
CA PHE A 88 -4.64 9.13 2.30
C PHE A 88 -3.78 7.87 2.45
N VAL A 89 -2.52 8.11 2.81
CA VAL A 89 -1.49 7.09 2.99
C VAL A 89 -0.87 7.31 4.36
N GLY A 90 -1.07 6.36 5.29
CA GLY A 90 -0.53 6.50 6.64
C GLY A 90 -0.89 5.33 7.55
N GLU A 91 -0.10 5.17 8.62
CA GLU A 91 -0.39 4.25 9.73
C GLU A 91 -1.34 4.90 10.77
N GLU A 92 -1.46 6.23 10.74
CA GLU A 92 -2.30 7.01 11.65
C GLU A 92 -3.64 7.30 10.97
N TYR A 93 -4.65 6.51 11.34
CA TYR A 93 -6.02 6.65 10.90
C TYR A 93 -6.97 6.18 11.99
N ASP A 94 -8.20 6.65 11.94
CA ASP A 94 -9.25 6.23 12.87
C ASP A 94 -10.25 5.33 12.12
N GLU A 95 -10.62 4.21 12.73
CA GLU A 95 -11.64 3.30 12.19
C GLU A 95 -13.01 3.69 12.76
N LEU A 96 -13.94 4.03 11.87
CA LEU A 96 -15.33 4.29 12.23
C LEU A 96 -16.13 3.00 12.07
N GLU A 97 -16.77 2.57 13.14
CA GLU A 97 -17.74 1.48 13.11
C GLU A 97 -19.13 1.99 13.52
N LEU A 98 -20.06 2.03 12.57
CA LEU A 98 -21.45 2.41 12.82
C LEU A 98 -22.30 1.15 12.96
N ARG A 99 -22.97 1.02 14.11
CA ARG A 99 -23.90 -0.07 14.41
C ARG A 99 -25.33 0.46 14.49
N GLU A 100 -26.22 -0.06 13.64
CA GLU A 100 -27.64 0.23 13.76
C GLU A 100 -28.20 -0.31 15.08
N GLN A 101 -28.72 0.57 15.94
CA GLN A 101 -29.45 0.18 17.15
C GLN A 101 -30.92 -0.14 16.85
N ALA A 102 -31.19 -1.22 16.10
CA ALA A 102 -32.54 -1.80 16.06
C ALA A 102 -32.56 -3.29 15.68
N THR A 103 -32.93 -4.12 16.66
CA THR A 103 -33.56 -5.46 16.56
C THR A 103 -33.02 -6.47 15.53
N ASN A 104 -32.22 -7.42 16.05
CA ASN A 104 -31.95 -8.79 15.55
C ASN A 104 -31.30 -9.01 14.17
N THR A 105 -31.11 -7.98 13.34
CA THR A 105 -30.28 -8.05 12.12
C THR A 105 -29.51 -6.75 11.92
N GLY A 106 -28.69 -6.36 12.89
CA GLY A 106 -27.92 -5.11 12.79
C GLY A 106 -26.90 -5.19 11.66
N SER A 107 -27.00 -4.28 10.68
CA SER A 107 -25.91 -4.04 9.74
C SER A 107 -24.81 -3.27 10.47
N THR A 108 -23.57 -3.70 10.29
CA THR A 108 -22.39 -2.95 10.72
C THR A 108 -21.76 -2.37 9.47
N VAL A 109 -21.56 -1.06 9.45
CA VAL A 109 -20.80 -0.38 8.40
C VAL A 109 -19.50 0.10 9.03
N SER A 110 -18.38 -0.30 8.45
CA SER A 110 -17.06 0.15 8.84
C SER A 110 -16.41 0.97 7.73
N GLY A 111 -15.56 1.92 8.11
CA GLY A 111 -14.78 2.73 7.17
C GLY A 111 -13.62 3.41 7.86
N THR A 112 -12.61 3.78 7.09
CA THR A 112 -11.42 4.46 7.60
C THR A 112 -11.56 5.98 7.45
N LEU A 113 -11.09 6.75 8.41
CA LEU A 113 -11.16 8.21 8.42
C LEU A 113 -9.78 8.83 8.61
N HIS A 114 -9.59 10.03 8.05
CA HIS A 114 -8.58 10.94 8.55
C HIS A 114 -8.87 11.25 10.03
N THR A 115 -7.83 11.41 10.85
CA THR A 115 -8.01 11.81 12.26
C THR A 115 -8.72 13.15 12.39
N GLU A 116 -8.49 14.12 11.49
CA GLU A 116 -9.23 15.38 11.49
C GLU A 116 -10.72 15.19 11.18
N CYS A 117 -11.06 14.37 10.17
CA CYS A 117 -12.44 14.06 9.83
C CYS A 117 -13.13 13.26 10.94
N ALA A 118 -12.40 12.40 11.66
CA ALA A 118 -12.93 11.67 12.81
C ALA A 118 -13.26 12.61 13.97
N LEU A 119 -12.38 13.58 14.26
CA LEU A 119 -12.60 14.58 15.31
C LEU A 119 -13.81 15.48 14.98
N ASP A 120 -13.89 16.00 13.75
CA ASP A 120 -15.03 16.81 13.31
C ASP A 120 -16.34 16.02 13.39
N PHE A 121 -16.35 14.76 12.94
CA PHE A 121 -17.52 13.89 13.00
C PHE A 121 -17.99 13.64 14.45
N LEU A 122 -17.05 13.44 15.39
CA LEU A 122 -17.37 13.26 16.82
C LEU A 122 -17.91 14.55 17.47
N ASP A 123 -17.40 15.72 17.07
CA ASP A 123 -17.89 17.01 17.54
C ASP A 123 -19.33 17.26 17.04
N GLU A 124 -19.64 16.95 15.78
CA GLU A 124 -21.00 17.04 15.23
C GLU A 124 -21.99 16.15 15.99
N LEU A 125 -21.64 14.89 16.25
CA LEU A 125 -22.47 13.97 17.04
C LEU A 125 -22.66 14.43 18.49
N SER A 126 -21.68 15.12 19.07
CA SER A 126 -21.76 15.65 20.44
C SER A 126 -22.68 16.87 20.54
N LEU A 127 -22.87 17.61 19.45
CA LEU A 127 -23.77 18.77 19.37
C LEU A 127 -25.25 18.37 19.16
N GLU A 128 -25.52 17.16 18.66
CA GLU A 128 -26.86 16.58 18.50
C GLU A 128 -27.32 15.76 19.73
N GLY A 129 -26.76 16.05 20.92
CA GLY A 129 -27.20 15.45 22.18
C GLY A 129 -28.66 15.82 22.53
N PRO A 130 -29.47 14.87 23.08
CA PRO A 130 -30.90 15.05 23.24
C PRO A 130 -31.27 16.13 24.27
N ASP A 131 -32.08 17.10 23.85
CA ASP A 131 -32.98 17.87 24.75
C ASP A 131 -34.09 16.95 25.30
#